data_AF-A0AAV4A885-F1
#
_entry.id   AF-A0AAV4A885-F1
#
_cell.length_a   1.000
_cell.length_b   1.000
_cell.length_c   1.000
_cell.angle_alpha   90.00
_cell.angle_beta   90.00
_cell.angle_gamma   90.00
#
_symmetry.space_group_name_H-M   'P 1'
#
loop_
_entity.id
_entity.type
_entity.pdbx_description
1 polymer ?
#
loop_
_entity_poly.entity_id
_entity_poly.type
_entity_poly.pdbx_seq_one_letter_code
_entity_poly.pdbx_strand_id
1 'polypeptide(L)'
;MCRMQKDLHLCFIDYSKAFDKVRHVELFRMLEKLDIDGKDLKAIRNLYWDQTASVRIEGEHSDFKPIKRGVRQGCVMFPDLLNLYSEVILRNLDGISGLKINGENLSNLRHADDTVLIAESGKQLQKLLDTVVLESERIGLSLNVKKTECMVISKKSSNPK
;
A
#
# COMPACT_ATOMS: atom_id res chain seq x y z
N MET A 1 18.24 26.60 2.76
CA MET A 1 18.18 25.33 3.52
C MET A 1 17.24 25.51 4.70
N CYS A 2 16.07 24.87 4.68
CA CYS A 2 15.11 24.90 5.78
C CYS A 2 15.72 24.14 6.99
N ARG A 3 16.00 24.85 8.09
CA ARG A 3 16.54 24.24 9.33
C ARG A 3 15.38 23.83 10.22
N MET A 4 15.05 22.54 10.25
CA MET A 4 14.06 22.00 11.19
C MET A 4 14.76 21.60 12.50
N GLN A 5 14.35 22.22 13.62
CA GLN A 5 14.75 21.87 15.00
C GLN A 5 13.75 20.91 15.67
N LYS A 6 13.03 20.11 14.89
CA LYS A 6 12.02 19.16 15.40
C LYS A 6 12.45 17.74 15.12
N ASP A 7 12.08 16.84 16.03
CA ASP A 7 12.17 15.41 15.79
C ASP A 7 11.26 15.04 14.61
N LEU A 8 11.79 14.21 13.72
CA LEU A 8 11.05 13.69 12.58
C LEU A 8 10.67 12.24 12.85
N HIS A 9 9.39 11.94 12.82
CA HIS A 9 8.85 10.59 13.05
C HIS A 9 8.50 9.96 11.70
N LEU A 10 9.05 8.78 11.44
CA LEU A 10 8.91 8.05 10.20
C LEU A 10 8.34 6.65 10.47
N CYS A 11 7.47 6.16 9.59
CA CYS A 11 7.01 4.77 9.59
C CYS A 11 7.12 4.20 8.18
N PHE A 12 7.97 3.19 8.02
CA PHE A 12 8.14 2.43 6.78
C PHE A 12 7.10 1.32 6.79
N ILE A 13 6.19 1.32 5.80
CA ILE A 13 5.10 0.34 5.74
C ILE A 13 5.39 -0.76 4.72
N ASP A 14 5.06 -2.00 5.07
CA ASP A 14 5.16 -3.17 4.19
C ASP A 14 3.83 -3.92 4.21
N TYR A 15 3.36 -4.38 3.05
CA TYR A 15 2.12 -5.15 2.95
C TYR A 15 2.36 -6.66 3.06
N SER A 16 1.62 -7.32 3.95
CA SER A 16 1.71 -8.75 4.16
C SER A 16 1.03 -9.52 3.02
N LYS A 17 1.84 -10.21 2.21
CA LYS A 17 1.39 -11.09 1.11
C LYS A 17 0.40 -10.38 0.17
N ALA A 18 0.72 -9.16 -0.25
CA ALA A 18 -0.16 -8.35 -1.10
C ALA A 18 -0.64 -9.11 -2.34
N PHE A 19 0.27 -9.84 -3.02
CA PHE A 19 -0.04 -10.69 -4.17
C PHE A 19 -1.18 -11.68 -3.93
N ASP A 20 -1.27 -12.29 -2.74
CA ASP A 20 -2.25 -13.33 -2.42
C ASP A 20 -3.59 -12.76 -1.94
N LYS A 21 -3.61 -11.47 -1.55
CA LYS A 21 -4.72 -10.85 -0.83
C LYS A 21 -5.62 -9.96 -1.68
N VAL A 22 -5.17 -9.54 -2.86
CA VAL A 22 -5.96 -8.71 -3.80
C VAL A 22 -7.34 -9.33 -4.04
N ARG A 23 -8.40 -8.70 -3.56
CA ARG A 23 -9.78 -9.16 -3.83
C ARG A 23 -10.19 -8.68 -5.22
N HIS A 24 -10.57 -9.61 -6.10
CA HIS A 24 -10.92 -9.27 -7.49
C HIS A 24 -12.08 -8.27 -7.58
N VAL A 25 -13.07 -8.37 -6.68
CA VAL A 25 -14.19 -7.43 -6.61
C VAL A 25 -13.70 -5.99 -6.39
N GLU A 26 -12.79 -5.77 -5.44
CA GLU A 26 -12.24 -4.44 -5.17
C GLU A 26 -11.32 -3.95 -6.30
N LEU A 27 -10.54 -4.85 -6.89
CA LEU A 27 -9.70 -4.55 -8.04
C LEU A 27 -10.54 -3.98 -9.19
N PHE A 28 -11.60 -4.68 -9.60
CA PHE A 28 -12.45 -4.20 -10.70
C PHE A 28 -13.21 -2.93 -10.33
N ARG A 29 -13.67 -2.80 -9.09
CA ARG A 29 -14.28 -1.55 -8.60
C ARG A 29 -13.34 -0.35 -8.71
N MET A 30 -12.03 -0.54 -8.49
CA MET A 30 -11.05 0.54 -8.64
C MET A 30 -10.69 0.80 -10.10
N LEU A 31 -10.53 -0.24 -10.92
CA LEU A 31 -10.28 -0.08 -12.36
C LEU A 31 -11.43 0.62 -13.08
N GLU A 32 -12.67 0.35 -12.69
CA GLU A 32 -13.87 1.03 -13.22
C GLU A 32 -13.90 2.53 -12.84
N LYS A 33 -13.35 2.91 -11.68
CA LYS A 33 -13.24 4.32 -11.27
C LYS A 33 -12.15 5.09 -12.02
N LEU A 34 -11.16 4.40 -12.58
CA LEU A 34 -10.07 5.02 -13.34
C LEU A 34 -10.44 5.37 -14.78
N ASP A 35 -11.67 5.05 -15.21
CA ASP A 35 -12.15 5.26 -16.58
C ASP A 35 -11.23 4.64 -17.65
N ILE A 36 -10.72 3.44 -17.35
CA ILE A 36 -9.92 2.65 -18.29
C ILE A 36 -10.80 2.22 -19.47
N ASP A 37 -10.24 2.23 -20.68
CA ASP A 37 -10.95 1.79 -21.89
C ASP A 37 -11.59 0.40 -21.71
N GLY A 38 -12.81 0.25 -22.23
CA GLY A 38 -13.58 -0.97 -22.05
C GLY A 38 -12.90 -2.23 -22.60
N LYS A 39 -12.02 -2.12 -23.60
CA LYS A 39 -11.26 -3.26 -24.12
C LYS A 39 -10.19 -3.71 -23.14
N ASP A 40 -9.46 -2.76 -22.55
CA ASP A 40 -8.42 -3.05 -21.56
C ASP A 40 -9.03 -3.62 -20.28
N LEU A 41 -10.12 -3.03 -19.79
CA LEU A 41 -10.86 -3.56 -18.64
C LEU A 41 -11.35 -5.00 -18.90
N LYS A 42 -11.83 -5.28 -20.12
CA LYS A 42 -12.24 -6.63 -20.52
C LYS A 42 -11.06 -7.61 -20.56
N ALA A 43 -9.90 -7.19 -21.06
CA ALA A 43 -8.70 -8.01 -21.06
C ALA A 43 -8.26 -8.37 -19.62
N ILE A 44 -8.24 -7.38 -18.72
CA ILE A 44 -7.94 -7.59 -17.30
C ILE A 44 -8.98 -8.51 -16.65
N ARG A 45 -10.27 -8.32 -16.97
CA ARG A 45 -11.37 -9.19 -16.49
C ARG A 45 -11.16 -10.64 -16.90
N ASN A 46 -10.80 -10.89 -18.14
CA ASN A 46 -10.53 -12.25 -18.62
C ASN A 46 -9.31 -12.89 -17.94
N LEU A 47 -8.36 -12.09 -17.43
CA LEU A 47 -7.18 -12.61 -16.74
C LEU A 47 -7.46 -13.06 -15.30
N TYR A 48 -8.35 -12.33 -14.60
CA TYR A 48 -8.55 -12.50 -13.15
C TYR A 48 -9.94 -13.01 -12.75
N TRP A 49 -10.99 -12.69 -13.50
CA TRP A 49 -12.36 -13.03 -13.12
C TRP A 49 -12.68 -14.50 -13.38
N ASP A 50 -13.40 -15.11 -12.44
CA ASP A 50 -13.90 -16.50 -12.50
C ASP A 50 -12.83 -17.54 -12.89
N GLN A 51 -11.60 -17.32 -12.44
CA GLN A 51 -10.52 -18.25 -12.67
C GLN A 51 -10.64 -19.45 -11.74
N THR A 52 -10.18 -20.62 -12.20
CA THR A 52 -10.06 -21.83 -11.37
C THR A 52 -8.63 -22.34 -11.40
N ALA A 53 -8.23 -23.06 -10.34
CA ALA A 53 -6.94 -23.73 -10.27
C ALA A 53 -7.07 -25.09 -9.56
N SER A 54 -6.19 -26.02 -9.92
CA SER A 54 -5.98 -27.29 -9.24
C SER A 54 -4.51 -27.40 -8.78
N VAL A 55 -4.30 -28.15 -7.70
CA VAL A 55 -2.96 -28.46 -7.19
C VAL A 55 -2.49 -29.75 -7.86
N ARG A 56 -1.26 -29.78 -8.38
CA ARG A 56 -0.64 -30.97 -8.95
C ARG A 56 0.43 -31.51 -8.00
N ILE A 57 0.33 -32.79 -7.62
CA ILE A 57 1.30 -33.48 -6.76
C ILE A 57 1.61 -34.83 -7.41
N GLU A 58 2.89 -35.13 -7.63
CA GLU A 58 3.35 -36.42 -8.19
C GLU A 58 2.66 -36.87 -9.49
N GLY A 59 2.18 -35.91 -10.29
CA GLY A 59 1.50 -36.18 -11.55
C GLY A 59 -0.04 -36.20 -11.45
N GLU A 60 -0.59 -36.31 -10.24
CA GLU A 60 -2.03 -36.26 -9.99
C GLU A 60 -2.51 -34.83 -9.75
N HIS A 61 -3.77 -34.56 -10.09
CA HIS A 61 -4.41 -33.26 -9.93
C HIS A 61 -5.54 -33.32 -8.91
N SER A 62 -5.64 -32.29 -8.06
CA SER A 62 -6.83 -32.08 -7.24
C SER A 62 -8.01 -31.62 -8.10
N ASP A 63 -9.21 -31.60 -7.50
CA ASP A 63 -10.34 -30.86 -8.07
C ASP A 63 -9.96 -29.41 -8.36
N PHE A 64 -10.55 -28.85 -9.41
CA PHE A 64 -10.50 -27.42 -9.68
C PHE A 64 -11.29 -26.66 -8.60
N LYS A 65 -10.66 -25.63 -8.02
CA LYS A 65 -11.28 -24.71 -7.08
C LYS A 65 -11.26 -23.29 -7.65
N PRO A 66 -12.30 -22.47 -7.39
CA PRO A 66 -12.34 -21.08 -7.85
C PRO A 66 -11.30 -20.22 -7.12
N ILE A 67 -10.61 -19.38 -7.87
CA ILE A 67 -9.70 -18.35 -7.37
C ILE A 67 -10.52 -17.08 -7.16
N LYS A 68 -10.69 -16.67 -5.91
CA LYS A 68 -11.48 -15.48 -5.53
C LYS A 68 -10.63 -14.26 -5.17
N ARG A 69 -9.32 -14.46 -5.03
CA ARG A 69 -8.36 -13.42 -4.65
C ARG A 69 -6.96 -13.76 -5.13
N GLY A 70 -6.13 -12.75 -5.09
CA GLY A 70 -4.74 -12.77 -5.47
C GLY A 70 -4.53 -12.56 -6.96
N VAL A 71 -3.29 -12.29 -7.32
CA VAL A 71 -2.84 -12.20 -8.71
C VAL A 71 -1.98 -13.41 -9.06
N ARG A 72 -1.79 -13.68 -10.35
CA ARG A 72 -0.90 -14.75 -10.80
C ARG A 72 0.55 -14.40 -10.44
N GLN A 73 1.32 -15.40 -9.99
CA GLN A 73 2.76 -15.21 -9.80
C GLN A 73 3.42 -14.85 -11.14
N GLY A 74 4.34 -13.88 -11.11
CA GLY A 74 4.95 -13.34 -12.33
C GLY A 74 4.03 -12.40 -13.12
N CYS A 75 2.91 -11.93 -12.56
CA CYS A 75 2.08 -10.95 -13.22
C CYS A 75 2.84 -9.62 -13.39
N VAL A 76 3.07 -9.25 -14.66
CA VAL A 76 3.76 -8.02 -15.05
C VAL A 76 3.01 -6.76 -14.60
N MET A 77 1.68 -6.81 -14.52
CA MET A 77 0.85 -5.66 -14.14
C MET A 77 0.74 -5.45 -12.62
N PHE A 78 1.24 -6.39 -11.80
CA PHE A 78 1.05 -6.28 -10.36
C PHE A 78 1.67 -5.02 -9.73
N PRO A 79 2.88 -4.57 -10.12
CA PRO A 79 3.43 -3.30 -9.62
C PRO A 79 2.50 -2.11 -9.87
N ASP A 80 1.87 -2.03 -11.06
CA ASP A 80 0.92 -0.97 -11.39
C ASP A 80 -0.34 -1.05 -10.53
N LEU A 81 -0.85 -2.27 -10.31
CA LEU A 81 -1.98 -2.49 -9.41
C LEU A 81 -1.63 -2.10 -7.97
N LEU A 82 -0.44 -2.44 -7.48
CA LEU A 82 -0.01 -2.06 -6.14
C LEU A 82 0.06 -0.52 -6.00
N ASN A 83 0.56 0.17 -7.03
CA ASN A 83 0.57 1.63 -7.07
C ASN A 83 -0.85 2.23 -7.00
N LEU A 84 -1.80 1.63 -7.72
CA LEU A 84 -3.21 2.03 -7.67
C LEU A 84 -3.82 1.82 -6.27
N TYR A 85 -3.62 0.65 -5.67
CA TYR A 85 -4.10 0.36 -4.31
C TYR A 85 -3.52 1.37 -3.31
N SER A 86 -2.20 1.61 -3.37
CA SER A 86 -1.52 2.59 -2.52
C SER A 86 -2.04 4.01 -2.75
N GLU A 87 -2.34 4.40 -3.98
CA GLU A 87 -2.94 5.71 -4.28
C GLU A 87 -4.32 5.86 -3.62
N VAL A 88 -5.18 4.85 -3.75
CA VAL A 88 -6.53 4.86 -3.16
C VAL A 88 -6.45 4.94 -1.63
N ILE A 89 -5.52 4.22 -1.00
CA ILE A 89 -5.33 4.25 0.45
C ILE A 89 -4.82 5.62 0.90
N LEU A 90 -3.72 6.09 0.28
CA LEU A 90 -2.96 7.25 0.76
C LEU A 90 -3.66 8.59 0.50
N ARG A 91 -4.57 8.66 -0.48
CA ARG A 91 -5.46 9.84 -0.63
C ARG A 91 -6.34 10.11 0.58
N ASN A 92 -6.67 9.08 1.37
CA ASN A 92 -7.43 9.27 2.61
C ASN A 92 -6.59 9.87 3.75
N LEU A 93 -5.29 10.12 3.52
CA LEU A 93 -4.45 10.87 4.45
C LEU A 93 -4.59 12.39 4.27
N ASP A 94 -5.28 12.84 3.21
CA ASP A 94 -5.54 14.25 2.98
C ASP A 94 -6.29 14.87 4.18
N GLY A 95 -5.75 15.96 4.72
CA GLY A 95 -6.27 16.61 5.93
C GLY A 95 -5.70 16.07 7.25
N ILE A 96 -4.93 14.99 7.24
CA ILE A 96 -4.17 14.54 8.42
C ILE A 96 -2.80 15.22 8.43
N SER A 97 -2.52 15.95 9.51
CA SER A 97 -1.24 16.64 9.68
C SER A 97 -0.06 15.67 9.76
N GLY A 98 0.84 15.75 8.78
CA GLY A 98 2.16 15.13 8.74
C GLY A 98 3.25 16.16 9.01
N LEU A 99 4.29 16.17 8.16
CA LEU A 99 5.38 17.15 8.19
C LEU A 99 5.01 18.43 7.44
N LYS A 100 5.16 19.60 8.05
CA LYS A 100 4.94 20.88 7.36
C LYS A 100 6.24 21.41 6.75
N ILE A 101 6.27 21.57 5.43
CA ILE A 101 7.39 22.18 4.68
C ILE A 101 6.86 23.35 3.86
N ASN A 102 7.33 24.55 4.13
CA ASN A 102 6.94 25.77 3.40
C ASN A 102 5.42 26.01 3.33
N GLY A 103 4.66 25.57 4.34
CA GLY A 103 3.19 25.67 4.37
C GLY A 103 2.46 24.44 3.84
N GLU A 104 3.13 23.58 3.08
CA GLU A 104 2.57 22.35 2.54
C GLU A 104 2.69 21.17 3.52
N ASN A 105 1.73 20.26 3.47
CA ASN A 105 1.68 19.08 4.32
C ASN A 105 2.23 17.84 3.60
N LEU A 106 3.37 17.33 4.04
CA LEU A 106 3.97 16.09 3.58
C LEU A 106 3.67 14.98 4.59
N SER A 107 2.65 14.17 4.32
CA SER A 107 2.26 13.04 5.18
C SER A 107 2.89 11.70 4.78
N ASN A 108 3.33 11.57 3.53
CA ASN A 108 3.94 10.36 3.01
C ASN A 108 4.94 10.63 1.88
N LEU A 109 5.89 9.71 1.70
CA LEU A 109 6.78 9.61 0.55
C LEU A 109 6.67 8.19 -0.01
N ARG A 110 6.75 8.07 -1.34
CA ARG A 110 6.57 6.80 -2.04
C ARG A 110 7.65 6.62 -3.09
N HIS A 111 8.19 5.42 -3.19
CA HIS A 111 9.09 5.04 -4.27
C HIS A 111 8.84 3.58 -4.64
N ALA A 112 8.34 3.34 -5.86
CA ALA A 112 7.90 2.02 -6.28
C ALA A 112 6.93 1.40 -5.24
N ASP A 113 7.28 0.25 -4.69
CA ASP A 113 6.53 -0.47 -3.66
C ASP A 113 6.80 0.01 -2.22
N ASP A 114 7.84 0.82 -2.00
CA ASP A 114 8.17 1.37 -0.69
C ASP A 114 7.31 2.61 -0.38
N THR A 115 6.74 2.64 0.82
CA THR A 115 6.02 3.81 1.34
C THR A 115 6.49 4.15 2.75
N VAL A 116 6.70 5.45 2.97
CA VAL A 116 7.08 6.03 4.26
C VAL A 116 6.03 7.05 4.67
N LEU A 117 5.49 6.91 5.87
CA LEU A 117 4.67 7.93 6.53
C LEU A 117 5.57 8.88 7.34
N ILE A 118 5.23 10.16 7.33
CA ILE A 118 6.07 11.22 7.90
C ILE A 118 5.23 12.16 8.76
N ALA A 119 5.69 12.43 9.99
CA ALA A 119 5.05 13.38 10.88
C ALA A 119 6.04 14.10 11.82
N GLU A 120 5.60 15.25 12.35
CA GLU A 120 6.37 16.01 13.35
C GLU A 120 6.25 15.45 14.79
N SER A 121 5.36 14.46 15.01
CA SER A 121 5.18 13.83 16.33
C SER A 121 4.70 12.39 16.21
N GLY A 122 5.02 11.56 17.22
CA GLY A 122 4.53 10.18 17.28
C GLY A 122 3.00 10.07 17.27
N LYS A 123 2.28 11.04 17.87
CA LYS A 123 0.81 11.06 17.87
C LYS A 123 0.23 11.29 16.47
N GLN A 124 0.84 12.16 15.68
CA GLN A 124 0.44 12.37 14.28
C GLN A 124 0.79 11.16 13.43
N LEU A 125 1.98 10.57 13.61
CA LEU A 125 2.39 9.36 12.91
C LEU A 125 1.42 8.20 13.18
N GLN A 126 1.00 8.01 14.42
CA GLN A 126 0.02 6.99 14.79
C GLN A 126 -1.30 7.20 14.05
N LYS A 127 -1.81 8.43 13.98
CA LYS A 127 -3.06 8.73 13.23
C LYS A 127 -2.94 8.41 11.74
N LEU A 128 -1.80 8.74 11.13
CA LEU A 128 -1.53 8.39 9.74
C LEU A 128 -1.54 6.87 9.57
N LEU A 129 -0.82 6.15 10.43
CA LEU A 129 -0.73 4.68 10.39
C LEU A 129 -2.10 4.02 10.60
N ASP A 130 -2.88 4.46 11.59
CA ASP A 130 -4.22 3.95 11.88
C ASP A 130 -5.15 4.10 10.65
N THR A 131 -5.04 5.24 9.97
CA THR A 131 -5.82 5.50 8.74
C THR A 131 -5.37 4.57 7.61
N VAL A 132 -4.06 4.39 7.42
CA VAL A 132 -3.53 3.44 6.43
C VAL A 132 -4.01 2.02 6.73
N VAL A 133 -3.95 1.56 7.99
CA VAL A 133 -4.45 0.23 8.39
C VAL A 133 -5.93 0.08 8.02
N LEU A 134 -6.75 1.04 8.45
CA LEU A 134 -8.20 1.01 8.21
C LEU A 134 -8.54 0.95 6.72
N GLU A 135 -7.96 1.83 5.91
CA GLU A 135 -8.26 1.90 4.47
C GLU A 135 -7.66 0.70 3.71
N SER A 136 -6.53 0.16 4.16
CA SER A 136 -5.95 -1.07 3.61
C SER A 136 -6.87 -2.27 3.82
N GLU A 137 -7.37 -2.45 5.04
CA GLU A 137 -8.27 -3.55 5.39
C GLU A 137 -9.59 -3.49 4.63
N ARG A 138 -10.12 -2.27 4.43
CA ARG A 138 -11.35 -2.05 3.64
C ARG A 138 -11.24 -2.59 2.22
N ILE A 139 -10.07 -2.55 1.61
CA ILE A 139 -9.84 -3.07 0.25
C ILE A 139 -9.17 -4.45 0.21
N GLY A 140 -8.99 -5.07 1.38
CA GLY A 140 -8.54 -6.45 1.53
C GLY A 140 -7.02 -6.61 1.67
N LEU A 141 -6.27 -5.53 1.83
CA LEU A 141 -4.85 -5.57 2.15
C LEU A 141 -4.63 -5.58 3.67
N SER A 142 -3.45 -5.97 4.11
CA SER A 142 -3.06 -5.86 5.52
C SER A 142 -1.58 -5.59 5.62
N LEU A 143 -1.17 -4.75 6.56
CA LEU A 143 0.23 -4.48 6.83
C LEU A 143 0.93 -5.70 7.45
N ASN A 144 2.24 -5.76 7.22
CA ASN A 144 3.15 -6.70 7.83
C ASN A 144 3.79 -6.04 9.05
N VAL A 145 3.23 -6.32 10.23
CA VAL A 145 3.70 -5.73 11.49
C VAL A 145 5.20 -5.98 11.72
N LYS A 146 5.75 -7.12 11.30
CA LYS A 146 7.16 -7.46 11.52
C LYS A 146 8.13 -6.75 10.57
N LYS A 147 7.64 -6.21 9.47
CA LYS A 147 8.44 -5.45 8.49
C LYS A 147 8.11 -3.96 8.49
N THR A 148 7.05 -3.59 9.21
CA THR A 148 6.65 -2.19 9.38
C THR A 148 7.48 -1.63 10.52
N GLU A 149 8.35 -0.67 10.20
CA GLU A 149 9.36 -0.18 11.13
C GLU A 149 9.19 1.33 11.37
N CYS A 150 9.35 1.76 12.61
CA CYS A 150 9.28 3.16 13.01
C CYS A 150 10.66 3.70 13.35
N MET A 151 10.95 4.91 12.90
CA MET A 151 12.22 5.59 13.14
C MET A 151 11.99 7.03 13.58
N VAL A 152 12.81 7.52 14.50
CA VAL A 152 12.83 8.93 14.92
C VAL A 152 14.19 9.52 14.55
N ILE A 153 14.18 10.59 13.75
CA ILE A 153 15.38 11.35 13.44
C ILE A 153 15.38 12.60 14.32
N SER A 154 16.30 12.65 15.27
CA SER A 154 16.50 13.78 16.18
C SER A 154 17.83 14.46 15.90
N LYS A 155 17.85 15.79 15.96
CA LYS A 155 19.11 16.55 15.91
C LYS A 155 19.61 16.78 17.33
N LYS A 156 20.64 16.05 17.78
CA LYS A 156 21.33 16.37 19.05
C LYS A 156 22.03 17.72 18.91
N SER A 157 21.75 18.64 19.83
CA SER A 157 22.58 19.82 20.08
C SER A 157 23.95 19.35 20.57
N SER A 158 24.97 19.33 19.70
CA SER A 158 26.35 19.28 20.14
C SER A 158 26.70 20.64 20.73
N ASN A 159 26.67 20.78 22.06
CA ASN A 159 27.39 21.89 22.69
C ASN A 159 28.88 21.64 22.47
N PRO A 160 29.61 22.54 21.77
CA PRO A 160 31.06 22.46 21.78
C PRO A 160 31.54 22.67 23.22
N LYS A 161 32.36 21.75 23.71
CA LYS A 161 33.11 21.92 24.96
C LYS A 161 34.24 22.92 24.74
#